data_AF-A0A947NLF9-F1
#
_entry.id   AF-A0A947NLF9-F1
#
_cell.length_a   1.000
_cell.length_b   1.000
_cell.length_c   1.000
_cell.angle_alpha   90.00
_cell.angle_beta   90.00
_cell.angle_gamma   90.00
#
_symmetry.space_group_name_H-M   'P 1'
#
loop_
_entity.id
_entity.type
_entity.pdbx_description
1 polymer ?
#
loop_
_entity_poly.entity_id
_entity_poly.type
_entity_poly.pdbx_seq_one_letter_code
_entity_poly.pdbx_strand_id
1 'polypeptide(L)' 'MASKKIQLTLEDSTVFTGQSFGAKKSVAGEMVFNTGMVGYPESLTDPSYQGQILILTYPLIGNYGVPSNAIEHGL' A
#
# COMPACT_ATOMS: atom_id res chain seq x y z
N MET A 1 21.11 1.19 -5.48
CA MET A 1 20.66 2.17 -4.47
C MET A 1 20.32 1.40 -3.20
N ALA A 2 20.81 1.81 -2.03
CA ALA A 2 20.51 1.10 -0.78
C ALA A 2 19.06 1.37 -0.36
N SER A 3 18.29 0.30 -0.15
CA SER A 3 16.92 0.39 0.34
C SER A 3 16.88 0.89 1.78
N LYS A 4 16.07 1.93 2.05
CA LYS A 4 15.93 2.50 3.40
C LYS A 4 15.09 1.55 4.26
N LYS A 5 15.63 1.13 5.41
CA LYS A 5 14.88 0.32 6.38
C LYS A 5 13.74 1.13 7.02
N ILE A 6 12.61 0.47 7.24
CA ILE A 6 11.43 1.01 7.95
C ILE A 6 10.92 0.00 8.96
N GLN A 7 10.07 0.48 9.88
CA GLN A 7 9.38 -0.33 10.87
C GLN A 7 7.88 -0.01 10.83
N LEU A 8 7.06 -1.06 10.93
CA LEU A 8 5.63 -0.99 11.20
C LEU A 8 5.43 -1.50 12.63
N THR A 9 4.93 -0.64 13.50
CA THR A 9 4.68 -0.94 14.91
C THR A 9 3.18 -0.96 15.15
N LEU A 10 2.69 -2.04 15.76
CA LEU A 10 1.30 -2.21 16.14
C LEU A 10 1.08 -1.82 17.61
N GLU A 11 -0.18 -1.61 17.98
CA GLU A 11 -0.56 -1.22 19.35
C GLU A 11 -0.19 -2.26 20.41
N ASP A 12 -0.14 -3.54 20.03
CA ASP A 12 0.24 -4.68 20.86
C ASP A 12 1.76 -4.80 21.04
N SER A 13 2.52 -3.80 20.58
CA SER A 13 3.99 -3.78 20.54
C SER A 13 4.62 -4.76 19.54
N THR A 14 3.85 -5.41 18.67
CA THR A 14 4.39 -6.19 17.55
C THR A 14 5.09 -5.26 16.56
N VAL A 15 6.29 -5.63 16.11
CA VAL A 15 7.10 -4.84 15.18
C VAL A 15 7.47 -5.66 13.95
N PHE A 16 7.11 -5.15 12.78
CA PHE A 16 7.54 -5.67 11.49
C PHE A 16 8.62 -4.77 10.89
N THR A 17 9.71 -5.36 10.42
CA THR A 17 10.78 -4.63 9.73
C THR A 17 10.64 -4.80 8.22
N GLY A 18 10.89 -3.73 7.47
CA GLY A 18 10.69 -3.72 6.03
C GLY A 18 11.61 -2.77 5.29
N GLN A 19 11.39 -2.72 3.98
CA GLN A 19 12.13 -1.90 3.04
C GLN A 19 11.21 -0.83 2.46
N SER A 20 11.64 0.43 2.52
CA SER A 20 10.89 1.57 1.96
C SER A 20 10.96 1.56 0.44
N PHE A 21 9.79 1.57 -0.22
CA PHE A 21 9.67 1.77 -1.67
C PHE A 21 8.90 3.05 -2.03
N GLY A 22 8.09 3.57 -1.10
CA GLY A 22 7.25 4.76 -1.31
C GLY A 22 7.81 6.05 -0.69
N ALA A 23 6.90 6.93 -0.26
CA ALA A 23 7.22 8.24 0.30
C ALA A 23 8.06 8.15 1.59
N LYS A 24 8.97 9.10 1.79
CA LYS A 24 9.85 9.19 2.98
C LYS A 24 9.15 9.90 4.14
N LYS A 25 7.97 9.42 4.56
CA LYS A 25 7.17 10.01 5.63
C LYS A 25 6.57 8.90 6.51
N SER A 26 6.57 9.12 7.82
CA SER A 26 5.86 8.25 8.77
C SER A 26 4.39 8.63 8.82
N VAL A 27 3.52 7.62 8.91
CA VAL A 27 2.07 7.77 9.04
C VAL A 27 1.57 6.79 10.10
N ALA A 28 0.43 7.10 10.69
CA ALA A 28 -0.30 6.24 11.60
C ALA A 28 -1.75 6.13 11.11
N GLY A 29 -2.38 5.00 11.34
CA GLY A 29 -3.74 4.70 10.89
C GLY A 29 -4.18 3.32 11.33
N GLU A 30 -5.47 3.03 11.13
CA GLU A 30 -6.02 1.69 11.35
C GLU A 30 -5.43 0.72 10.32
N MET A 31 -4.97 -0.43 10.78
CA MET A 31 -4.44 -1.47 9.90
C MET A 31 -5.58 -2.39 9.44
N VAL A 32 -5.76 -2.48 8.12
CA VAL A 32 -6.74 -3.37 7.49
C VAL A 32 -6.07 -4.28 6.48
N PHE A 33 -6.65 -5.45 6.21
CA PHE A 33 -6.15 -6.33 5.16
C PHE A 33 -7.20 -6.53 4.06
N ASN A 34 -6.72 -6.66 2.81
CA ASN A 34 -7.55 -6.94 1.65
C ASN A 34 -7.05 -8.23 0.97
N THR A 35 -7.99 -9.13 0.70
CA THR A 35 -7.75 -10.46 0.11
C THR A 35 -7.75 -10.48 -1.43
N GLY A 36 -7.92 -9.32 -2.05
CA GLY A 36 -7.84 -9.11 -3.48
C GLY A 36 -6.46 -9.46 -4.03
N MET A 37 -6.46 -10.27 -5.09
CA MET A 37 -5.22 -10.69 -5.77
C MET A 37 -4.82 -9.76 -6.92
N VAL A 38 -5.73 -8.89 -7.36
CA VAL A 38 -5.60 -7.95 -8.47
C VAL A 38 -6.24 -6.61 -8.10
N GLY A 39 -6.07 -5.59 -8.93
CA GLY A 39 -6.67 -4.27 -8.71
C GLY A 39 -6.06 -3.46 -7.57
N TYR A 40 -4.73 -3.55 -7.38
CA TYR A 40 -4.05 -2.75 -6.36
C TYR A 40 -4.06 -1.24 -6.67
N PRO A 41 -4.04 -0.75 -7.93
CA PRO A 41 -4.20 0.68 -8.18
C PRO A 41 -5.55 1.20 -7.68
N GLU A 42 -6.63 0.50 -8.02
CA GLU A 42 -8.00 0.84 -7.64
C GLU A 42 -8.16 0.80 -6.13
N SER A 43 -7.65 -0.26 -5.48
CA SER A 43 -7.65 -0.39 -4.01
C SER A 43 -6.90 0.75 -3.33
N LEU A 44 -5.78 1.23 -3.88
CA LEU A 44 -5.01 2.34 -3.30
C LEU A 44 -5.68 3.70 -3.51
N THR A 45 -6.60 3.82 -4.48
CA THR A 45 -7.34 5.06 -4.79
C THR A 45 -8.75 5.09 -4.23
N ASP A 46 -9.24 3.99 -3.64
CA ASP A 46 -10.58 3.92 -3.07
C ASP A 46 -10.70 4.82 -1.83
N PRO A 47 -11.63 5.79 -1.81
CA PRO A 47 -11.86 6.68 -0.66
C PRO A 47 -12.17 5.94 0.65
N SER A 48 -12.66 4.70 0.58
CA SER A 48 -13.00 3.88 1.75
C SER A 48 -11.78 3.52 2.62
N TYR A 49 -10.56 3.59 2.06
CA TYR A 49 -9.31 3.35 2.80
C TYR A 49 -8.66 4.63 3.35
N GLN A 50 -9.35 5.77 3.29
CA GLN A 50 -8.80 7.02 3.79
C GLN A 50 -8.43 6.92 5.28
N GLY A 51 -7.17 7.22 5.59
CA GLY A 51 -6.64 7.17 6.97
C GLY A 51 -6.24 5.77 7.46
N GLN A 52 -6.31 4.77 6.59
CA GLN A 52 -5.96 3.38 6.92
C GLN A 52 -4.60 2.98 6.34
N ILE A 53 -4.00 1.96 6.94
CA ILE A 53 -2.81 1.27 6.45
C ILE A 53 -3.29 -0.04 5.81
N LEU A 54 -3.33 -0.05 4.47
CA LEU A 54 -3.80 -1.19 3.69
C LEU A 54 -2.71 -2.26 3.55
N ILE A 55 -3.01 -3.49 4.02
CA ILE A 55 -2.18 -4.68 3.87
C ILE A 55 -2.78 -5.57 2.78
N LEU A 56 -2.03 -5.78 1.70
CA LEU A 56 -2.44 -6.69 0.62
C LEU A 56 -1.95 -8.10 0.95
N THR A 57 -2.84 -9.09 0.96
CA THR A 57 -2.44 -10.48 1.27
C THR A 57 -1.73 -11.15 0.09
N TYR A 58 -1.90 -10.65 -1.13
CA TYR A 58 -1.22 -11.18 -2.30
C TYR A 58 0.25 -10.71 -2.33
N PRO A 59 1.24 -11.62 -2.46
CA PRO A 59 2.65 -11.29 -2.25
C PRO A 59 3.30 -10.48 -3.37
N LEU A 60 2.74 -10.52 -4.59
CA LEU A 60 3.33 -9.88 -5.78
C LEU A 60 2.53 -8.64 -6.17
N ILE A 61 2.87 -7.51 -5.57
CA ILE A 61 2.23 -6.21 -5.85
C ILE A 61 3.13 -5.37 -6.76
N GLY A 62 2.51 -4.68 -7.73
CA GLY A 62 3.23 -3.84 -8.70
C GLY A 62 3.61 -4.55 -10.01
N ASN A 63 3.09 -5.76 -10.25
CA ASN A 63 3.44 -6.59 -11.42
C ASN A 63 3.06 -5.97 -12.78
N TYR A 64 2.07 -5.07 -12.84
CA TYR A 64 1.66 -4.37 -14.06
C TYR A 64 1.76 -2.84 -13.96
N GLY A 65 2.50 -2.33 -12.97
CA GLY A 65 2.66 -0.88 -12.76
C GLY A 65 1.36 -0.18 -12.36
N VAL A 66 1.25 1.10 -12.65
CA VAL A 66 0.06 1.92 -12.38
C VAL A 66 -0.41 2.50 -13.72
N PRO A 67 -1.71 2.46 -14.05
CA PRO A 67 -2.21 3.07 -15.27
C PRO A 67 -1.88 4.56 -15.32
N SER A 68 -1.72 5.11 -16.52
CA SER A 68 -1.58 6.56 -16.67
C SER A 68 -2.87 7.25 -16.26
N ASN A 69 -2.77 8.39 -15.58
CA ASN A 69 -3.90 9.28 -15.30
C ASN A 69 -4.47 9.95 -16.57
N ALA A 70 -3.96 9.59 -17.75
CA ALA A 70 -4.57 9.96 -19.02
C ALA A 70 -5.90 9.22 -19.10
N ILE A 71 -7.00 9.98 -19.02
CA ILE A 71 -8.33 9.48 -19.34
C ILE A 71 -8.30 9.11 -20.83
N GLU A 72 -7.95 7.86 -21.15
CA GLU A 72 -8.28 7.30 -22.46
C GLU A 72 -9.72 6.79 -22.38
N HIS A 73 -10.64 7.68 -22.75
CA HIS A 73 -12.04 7.43 -23.09
C HIS A 73 -12.83 6.56 -22.11
N GLY A 74 -13.60 7.25 -21.24
CA GLY A 74 -14.54 6.64 -20.32
C GLY A 74 -15.43 5.56 -20.93
N LEU A 75 -15.15 4.32 -20.50
CA LEU A 75 -16.11 3.25 -20.27
C LEU A 75 -15.78 2.64 -18.90
#